data_AF-A0A2E2V5K8-F1
#
_entry.id   AF-A0A2E2V5K8-F1
#
_cell.length_a   1.000
_cell.length_b   1.000
_cell.length_c   1.000
_cell.angle_alpha   90.00
_cell.angle_beta   90.00
_cell.angle_gamma   90.00
#
_symmetry.space_group_name_H-M   'P 1'
#
loop_
_entity.id
_entity.type
_entity.pdbx_description
1 polymer ?
#
loop_
_entity_poly.entity_id
_entity_poly.type
_entity_poly.pdbx_seq_one_letter_code
_entity_poly.pdbx_strand_id
1 'polypeptide(L)'
;MVGVAYRGKIPLENIEVDFEVEPLERPQTIGFGVKKSIILQGNISDSEKVRLERAAAYCPVGQALTKGSIKIEDEIRWESGDVAVVPLTSEIDQSLYTRLAAVPSGSVHGRYLIDTKEYNGEGEMEHEGEVEVYVASNNLTRSSRWSFLAGHSSNGWVPPPFPFAQAAWTASTTATLDTLLPQSQATVGLVMDPAGGRGQSQGNAAAGKIGERNIRRIVGIAGSPQTNPVEAIGAALQMDPITAAYRGAGIVLDEITTIENI
;
A
#
# COMPACT_ATOMS: atom_id res chain seq x y z
N MET A 1 -12.86 -5.09 -12.79
CA MET A 1 -12.31 -3.78 -13.26
C MET A 1 -11.18 -4.13 -14.20
N VAL A 2 -11.12 -3.56 -15.41
CA VAL A 2 -10.09 -3.88 -16.40
C VAL A 2 -9.01 -2.80 -16.48
N GLY A 3 -7.76 -3.21 -16.64
CA GLY A 3 -6.59 -2.35 -16.57
C GLY A 3 -6.27 -1.62 -17.86
N VAL A 4 -5.10 -0.99 -17.87
CA VAL A 4 -4.69 -0.07 -18.94
C VAL A 4 -4.38 -0.81 -20.24
N ALA A 5 -3.73 -1.98 -20.16
CA ALA A 5 -3.34 -2.79 -21.31
C ALA A 5 -4.56 -3.27 -22.10
N TYR A 6 -5.52 -3.93 -21.45
CA TYR A 6 -6.75 -4.38 -22.10
C TYR A 6 -7.52 -3.23 -22.78
N ARG A 7 -7.71 -2.11 -22.06
CA ARG A 7 -8.38 -0.92 -22.62
C ARG A 7 -7.61 -0.25 -23.75
N GLY A 8 -6.29 -0.43 -23.80
CA GLY A 8 -5.44 0.04 -24.89
C GLY A 8 -5.34 -0.97 -26.03
N LYS A 9 -5.91 -2.17 -25.88
CA LYS A 9 -5.68 -3.32 -26.77
C LYS A 9 -4.19 -3.66 -26.91
N ILE A 10 -3.43 -3.43 -25.85
CA ILE A 10 -1.98 -3.68 -25.81
C ILE A 10 -1.77 -5.17 -25.49
N PRO A 11 -1.12 -5.94 -26.36
CA PRO A 11 -0.93 -7.37 -26.18
C PRO A 11 0.25 -7.64 -25.25
N LEU A 12 0.08 -7.34 -23.95
CA LEU A 12 1.06 -7.74 -22.94
C LEU A 12 1.03 -9.24 -22.74
N GLU A 13 2.20 -9.86 -22.83
CA GLU A 13 2.44 -11.29 -22.63
C GLU A 13 3.00 -11.57 -21.24
N ASN A 14 3.77 -10.63 -20.68
CA ASN A 14 4.29 -10.73 -19.32
C ASN A 14 4.17 -9.40 -18.55
N ILE A 15 3.87 -9.52 -17.26
CA ILE A 15 3.86 -8.42 -16.30
C ILE A 15 4.47 -8.94 -15.01
N GLU A 16 5.65 -8.41 -14.69
CA GLU A 16 6.35 -8.67 -13.44
C GLU A 16 6.61 -7.36 -12.70
N VAL A 17 6.50 -7.41 -11.38
CA VAL A 17 6.78 -6.28 -10.51
C VAL A 17 7.61 -6.77 -9.34
N ASP A 18 8.80 -6.19 -9.19
CA ASP A 18 9.70 -6.45 -8.08
C ASP A 18 9.80 -5.24 -7.17
N PHE A 19 9.84 -5.51 -5.87
CA PHE A 19 10.19 -4.56 -4.85
C PHE A 19 11.35 -5.11 -4.04
N GLU A 20 12.39 -4.31 -3.84
CA GLU A 20 13.37 -4.52 -2.79
C GLU A 20 13.06 -3.52 -1.67
N VAL A 21 12.95 -4.04 -0.46
CA VAL A 21 12.74 -3.25 0.76
C VAL A 21 14.04 -3.26 1.54
N GLU A 22 14.51 -2.09 1.94
CA GLU A 22 15.70 -1.94 2.77
C GLU A 22 15.46 -1.02 3.97
N PRO A 23 16.13 -1.29 5.12
CA PRO A 23 16.14 -0.38 6.24
C PRO A 23 16.74 0.97 5.82
N LEU A 24 16.25 2.06 6.42
CA LEU A 24 16.84 3.38 6.22
C LEU A 24 18.01 3.55 7.19
N GLU A 25 19.22 3.68 6.66
CA GLU A 25 20.44 3.91 7.44
C GLU A 25 20.58 5.37 7.91
N ARG A 26 19.57 5.87 8.65
CA ARG A 26 19.58 7.22 9.23
C ARG A 26 19.08 7.19 10.67
N PRO A 27 19.75 7.88 11.61
CA PRO A 27 19.25 8.02 12.98
C PRO A 27 17.81 8.57 12.97
N GLN A 28 16.94 8.01 13.82
CA GLN A 28 15.58 8.53 14.04
C GLN A 28 14.73 8.63 12.77
N THR A 29 14.93 7.73 11.81
CA THR A 29 14.07 7.67 10.61
C THR A 29 13.07 6.53 10.75
N ILE A 30 11.78 6.83 10.56
CA ILE A 30 10.69 5.85 10.52
C ILE A 30 10.44 5.47 9.06
N GLY A 31 10.15 4.19 8.83
CA GLY A 31 9.79 3.68 7.51
C GLY A 31 10.91 2.85 6.90
N PHE A 32 10.88 2.75 5.58
CA PHE A 32 11.74 1.86 4.80
C PHE A 32 12.00 2.46 3.42
N GLY A 33 13.13 2.09 2.84
CA GLY A 33 13.47 2.37 1.46
C GLY A 33 12.86 1.32 0.54
N VAL A 34 12.37 1.74 -0.62
CA VAL A 34 11.86 0.83 -1.66
C VAL A 34 12.57 1.09 -2.98
N LYS A 35 13.10 0.03 -3.58
CA LYS A 35 13.46 0.01 -5.01
C LYS A 35 12.40 -0.79 -5.74
N LYS A 36 11.88 -0.24 -6.82
CA LYS A 36 10.81 -0.85 -7.62
C LYS A 36 11.31 -1.11 -9.03
N SER A 37 11.12 -2.33 -9.51
CA SER A 37 11.29 -2.69 -10.91
C SER A 37 9.98 -3.18 -11.48
N ILE A 38 9.65 -2.80 -12.70
CA ILE A 38 8.51 -3.31 -13.44
C ILE A 38 9.01 -3.81 -14.78
N ILE A 39 8.66 -5.03 -15.14
CA ILE A 39 8.96 -5.61 -16.43
C ILE A 39 7.64 -5.85 -17.16
N LEU A 40 7.48 -5.21 -18.32
CA LEU A 40 6.35 -5.39 -19.21
C LEU A 40 6.87 -5.91 -20.55
N GLN A 41 6.37 -7.06 -21.00
CA GLN A 41 6.81 -7.68 -22.26
C GLN A 41 5.62 -7.90 -23.20
N GLY A 42 5.83 -7.69 -24.49
CA GLY A 42 4.87 -7.97 -25.55
C GLY A 42 5.22 -7.24 -26.84
N ASN A 43 4.35 -7.32 -27.85
CA ASN A 43 4.49 -6.53 -29.07
C ASN A 43 3.92 -5.11 -28.84
N ILE A 44 4.78 -4.16 -28.49
CA ILE A 44 4.40 -2.84 -27.96
C ILE A 44 4.95 -1.74 -28.86
N SER A 45 4.06 -0.89 -29.38
CA SER A 45 4.43 0.33 -30.09
C SER A 45 4.93 1.44 -29.15
N ASP A 46 5.65 2.43 -29.67
CA ASP A 46 6.12 3.58 -28.89
C ASP A 46 4.99 4.33 -28.18
N SER A 47 3.83 4.44 -28.84
CA SER A 47 2.65 5.11 -28.26
C SER A 47 2.05 4.33 -27.08
N GLU A 48 2.11 3.00 -27.15
CA GLU A 48 1.65 2.10 -26.09
C GLU A 48 2.65 2.07 -24.94
N LYS A 49 3.95 2.13 -25.24
CA LYS A 49 5.03 2.26 -24.26
C LYS A 49 4.81 3.47 -23.35
N VAL A 50 4.59 4.66 -23.93
CA VAL A 50 4.31 5.89 -23.17
C VAL A 50 3.05 5.74 -22.29
N ARG A 51 2.03 5.05 -22.80
CA ARG A 51 0.79 4.80 -22.05
C ARG A 51 1.04 3.87 -20.86
N LEU A 52 1.86 2.84 -21.02
CA LEU A 52 2.22 1.89 -19.97
C LEU A 52 3.14 2.51 -18.92
N GLU A 53 4.15 3.28 -19.32
CA GLU A 53 5.03 4.03 -18.40
C GLU A 53 4.22 4.96 -17.50
N ARG A 54 3.28 5.71 -18.09
CA ARG A 54 2.36 6.56 -17.33
C ARG A 54 1.47 5.74 -16.39
N ALA A 55 0.99 4.57 -16.83
CA ALA A 55 0.16 3.72 -15.97
C ALA A 55 0.95 3.18 -14.76
N ALA A 56 2.19 2.75 -14.99
CA ALA A 56 3.13 2.30 -13.97
C ALA A 56 3.42 3.40 -12.93
N ALA A 57 3.72 4.61 -13.40
CA ALA A 57 4.07 5.75 -12.56
C ALA A 57 2.87 6.33 -11.78
N TYR A 58 1.63 6.11 -12.24
CA TYR A 58 0.41 6.64 -11.63
C TYR A 58 -0.53 5.54 -11.13
N CYS A 59 0.01 4.35 -10.85
CA CYS A 59 -0.74 3.28 -10.19
C CYS A 59 -1.25 3.77 -8.81
N PRO A 60 -2.57 3.68 -8.51
CA PRO A 60 -3.13 4.23 -7.27
C PRO A 60 -2.48 3.70 -5.99
N VAL A 61 -2.12 2.40 -5.94
CA VAL A 61 -1.42 1.80 -4.80
C VAL A 61 -0.01 2.40 -4.66
N GLY A 62 0.69 2.53 -5.78
CA GLY A 62 2.01 3.18 -5.82
C GLY A 62 1.94 4.63 -5.33
N GLN A 63 1.01 5.43 -5.86
CA GLN A 63 0.84 6.82 -5.44
C GLN A 63 0.56 6.96 -3.93
N ALA A 64 -0.25 6.06 -3.36
CA ALA A 64 -0.53 6.05 -1.94
C ALA A 64 0.75 5.89 -1.12
N LEU A 65 1.59 4.91 -1.49
CA LEU A 65 2.83 4.58 -0.77
C LEU A 65 3.97 5.56 -1.04
N THR A 66 4.09 6.12 -2.24
CA THR A 66 5.32 6.79 -2.69
C THR A 66 5.16 8.26 -3.04
N LYS A 67 3.94 8.78 -3.06
CA LYS A 67 3.67 10.17 -3.48
C LYS A 67 2.84 10.97 -2.48
N GLY A 68 2.63 10.43 -1.26
CA GLY A 68 1.89 11.12 -0.22
C GLY A 68 0.43 11.40 -0.61
N SER A 69 -0.22 10.46 -1.29
CA SER A 69 -1.56 10.68 -1.86
C SER A 69 -2.70 10.41 -0.87
N ILE A 70 -2.41 10.24 0.42
CA ILE A 70 -3.40 9.85 1.43
C ILE A 70 -3.48 10.91 2.52
N LYS A 71 -4.67 11.47 2.72
CA LYS A 71 -5.03 12.25 3.90
C LYS A 71 -5.64 11.33 4.94
N ILE A 72 -5.11 11.37 6.15
CA ILE A 72 -5.48 10.46 7.23
C ILE A 72 -6.14 11.26 8.35
N GLU A 73 -7.36 10.89 8.69
CA GLU A 73 -8.07 11.32 9.90
C GLU A 73 -8.13 10.13 10.87
N ASP A 74 -7.57 10.29 12.07
CA ASP A 74 -7.52 9.23 13.07
C ASP A 74 -8.62 9.46 14.11
N GLU A 75 -9.58 8.53 14.20
CA GLU A 75 -10.65 8.54 15.20
C GLU A 75 -10.36 7.45 16.24
N ILE A 76 -10.19 7.84 17.49
CA ILE A 76 -9.97 6.93 18.62
C ILE A 76 -11.29 6.69 19.33
N ARG A 77 -11.60 5.41 19.58
CA ARG A 77 -12.75 4.97 20.36
C ARG A 77 -12.27 4.14 21.54
N TRP A 78 -12.54 4.59 22.75
CA TRP A 78 -12.22 3.83 23.95
C TRP A 78 -13.35 2.88 24.33
N GLU A 79 -13.04 1.79 25.02
CA GLU A 79 -14.05 0.90 25.62
C GLU A 79 -14.97 1.63 26.60
N SER A 80 -14.48 2.69 27.27
CA SER A 80 -15.30 3.58 28.11
C SER A 80 -16.44 4.27 27.34
N GLY A 81 -16.40 4.27 26.00
CA GLY A 81 -17.35 4.95 25.13
C GLY A 81 -16.91 6.36 24.72
N ASP A 82 -15.77 6.84 25.24
CA ASP A 82 -15.19 8.10 24.82
C ASP A 82 -14.71 8.03 23.37
N VAL A 83 -14.76 9.17 22.67
CA VAL A 83 -14.30 9.30 21.28
C VAL A 83 -13.46 10.58 21.15
N ALA A 84 -12.34 10.49 20.44
CA ALA A 84 -11.50 11.63 20.13
C ALA A 84 -10.95 11.54 18.71
N VAL A 85 -10.51 12.67 18.18
CA VAL A 85 -9.76 12.74 16.92
C VAL A 85 -8.32 13.09 17.24
N VAL A 86 -7.36 12.37 16.65
CA VAL A 86 -5.94 12.71 16.81
C VAL A 86 -5.59 13.84 15.84
N PRO A 87 -5.00 14.95 16.33
CA PRO A 87 -4.50 15.99 15.45
C PRO A 87 -3.40 15.48 14.52
N LEU A 88 -3.44 15.90 13.25
CA LEU A 88 -2.37 15.62 12.27
C LEU A 88 -0.98 16.12 12.71
N THR A 89 -0.93 17.05 13.66
CA THR A 89 0.29 17.71 14.15
C THR A 89 0.82 17.14 15.47
N SER A 90 0.36 15.97 15.92
CA SER A 90 0.92 15.33 17.12
C SER A 90 2.43 15.16 16.95
N GLU A 91 3.20 15.76 17.86
CA GLU A 91 4.66 15.62 17.86
C GLU A 91 5.05 14.16 18.05
N ILE A 92 6.10 13.73 17.34
CA ILE A 92 6.67 12.41 17.51
C ILE A 92 7.46 12.42 18.82
N ASP A 93 7.05 11.58 19.76
CA ASP A 93 7.83 11.32 20.97
C ASP A 93 9.14 10.61 20.58
N GLN A 94 10.24 11.34 20.68
CA GLN A 94 11.58 10.87 20.31
C GLN A 94 12.02 9.63 21.12
N SER A 95 11.44 9.39 22.30
CA SER A 95 11.73 8.20 23.10
C SER A 95 11.19 6.91 22.47
N LEU A 96 10.26 6.99 21.51
CA LEU A 96 9.64 5.82 20.88
C LEU A 96 10.47 5.23 19.74
N TYR A 97 11.44 5.97 19.17
CA TYR A 97 12.23 5.50 18.01
C TYR A 97 12.99 4.21 18.26
N THR A 98 13.46 3.97 19.49
CA THR A 98 14.24 2.77 19.84
C THR A 98 13.37 1.57 20.21
N ARG A 99 12.04 1.73 20.28
CA ARG A 99 11.10 0.70 20.70
C ARG A 99 10.52 -0.12 19.56
N LEU A 100 10.56 0.39 18.33
CA LEU A 100 10.20 -0.37 17.14
C LEU A 100 11.45 -0.99 16.53
N ALA A 101 11.35 -2.25 16.11
CA ALA A 101 12.38 -2.86 15.30
C ALA A 101 12.46 -2.17 13.94
N ALA A 102 13.67 -1.99 13.43
CA ALA A 102 13.86 -1.54 12.05
C ALA A 102 13.18 -2.54 11.10
N VAL A 103 12.56 -2.02 10.03
CA VAL A 103 12.02 -2.86 8.96
C VAL A 103 13.17 -3.64 8.33
N PRO A 104 13.17 -4.98 8.37
CA PRO A 104 14.27 -5.75 7.83
C PRO A 104 14.29 -5.71 6.31
N SER A 105 15.46 -5.95 5.72
CA SER A 105 15.56 -6.12 4.28
C SER A 105 14.69 -7.28 3.79
N GLY A 106 14.12 -7.12 2.61
CA GLY A 106 13.30 -8.13 1.97
C GLY A 106 13.03 -7.82 0.50
N SER A 107 12.29 -8.71 -0.14
CA SER A 107 11.82 -8.53 -1.50
C SER A 107 10.39 -9.02 -1.67
N VAL A 108 9.69 -8.43 -2.63
CA VAL A 108 8.37 -8.85 -3.09
C VAL A 108 8.44 -8.99 -4.60
N HIS A 109 8.15 -10.18 -5.12
CA HIS A 109 8.01 -10.44 -6.55
C HIS A 109 6.55 -10.75 -6.86
N GLY A 110 5.94 -9.96 -7.73
CA GLY A 110 4.58 -10.14 -8.23
C GLY A 110 4.62 -10.56 -9.70
N ARG A 111 4.00 -11.69 -10.03
CA ARG A 111 3.88 -12.20 -11.40
C ARG A 111 2.43 -12.33 -11.78
N TYR A 112 2.05 -11.69 -12.88
CA TYR A 112 0.68 -11.76 -13.39
C TYR A 112 0.40 -13.12 -14.05
N LEU A 113 -0.72 -13.74 -13.69
CA LEU A 113 -1.14 -15.03 -14.23
C LEU A 113 -2.07 -14.79 -15.42
N ILE A 114 -1.50 -14.59 -16.60
CA ILE A 114 -2.26 -14.16 -17.80
C ILE A 114 -3.43 -15.07 -18.17
N ASP A 115 -3.31 -16.37 -17.88
CA ASP A 115 -4.32 -17.39 -18.21
C ASP A 115 -5.53 -17.36 -17.27
N THR A 116 -5.49 -16.54 -16.22
CA THR A 116 -6.59 -16.39 -15.25
C THR A 116 -7.54 -15.24 -15.58
N LYS A 117 -7.36 -14.59 -16.75
CA LYS A 117 -8.29 -13.56 -17.25
C LYS A 117 -9.69 -14.15 -17.43
N GLU A 118 -10.69 -13.39 -17.00
CA GLU A 118 -12.09 -13.81 -17.10
C GLU A 118 -12.83 -12.94 -18.10
N TYR A 119 -13.64 -13.57 -18.95
CA TYR A 119 -14.37 -12.94 -20.03
C TYR A 119 -15.85 -13.23 -19.89
N ASN A 120 -16.68 -12.25 -20.24
CA ASN A 120 -18.13 -12.39 -20.30
C ASN A 120 -18.55 -13.22 -21.53
N GLY A 121 -19.86 -13.49 -21.65
CA GLY A 121 -20.42 -14.24 -22.78
C GLY A 121 -20.25 -13.59 -24.16
N GLU A 122 -19.85 -12.32 -24.21
CA GLU A 122 -19.58 -11.56 -25.45
C GLU A 122 -18.08 -11.54 -25.81
N GLY A 123 -17.23 -12.15 -24.97
CA GLY A 123 -15.77 -12.16 -25.14
C GLY A 123 -15.07 -10.89 -24.65
N GLU A 124 -15.78 -10.01 -23.93
CA GLU A 124 -15.17 -8.86 -23.26
C GLU A 124 -14.60 -9.25 -21.90
N MET A 125 -13.44 -8.71 -21.54
CA MET A 125 -12.81 -9.00 -20.26
C MET A 125 -13.61 -8.36 -19.12
N GLU A 126 -13.99 -9.16 -18.15
CA GLU A 126 -14.71 -8.73 -16.94
C GLU A 126 -13.73 -8.50 -15.78
N HIS A 127 -12.78 -9.44 -15.66
CA HIS A 127 -11.80 -9.49 -14.59
C HIS A 127 -10.40 -9.77 -15.14
N GLU A 128 -9.40 -9.08 -14.59
CA GLU A 128 -8.01 -9.24 -15.03
C GLU A 128 -7.41 -10.58 -14.63
N GLY A 129 -7.99 -11.27 -13.66
CA GLY A 129 -7.42 -12.49 -13.10
C GLY A 129 -6.48 -12.19 -11.94
N GLU A 130 -5.55 -13.11 -11.72
CA GLU A 130 -4.78 -13.27 -10.51
C GLU A 130 -3.31 -12.88 -10.70
N VAL A 131 -2.67 -12.56 -9.59
CA VAL A 131 -1.25 -12.29 -9.45
C VAL A 131 -0.72 -13.25 -8.40
N GLU A 132 0.36 -13.91 -8.73
CA GLU A 132 1.15 -14.67 -7.77
C GLU A 132 2.15 -13.75 -7.10
N VAL A 133 2.13 -13.69 -5.77
CA VAL A 133 3.01 -12.83 -4.98
C VAL A 133 3.92 -13.69 -4.13
N TYR A 134 5.22 -13.49 -4.30
CA TYR A 134 6.27 -14.08 -3.49
C TYR A 134 6.90 -13.01 -2.62
N VAL A 135 6.98 -13.27 -1.32
CA VAL A 135 7.61 -12.38 -0.34
C VAL A 135 8.77 -13.10 0.30
N ALA A 136 9.95 -12.47 0.33
CA ALA A 136 11.10 -12.91 1.09
C ALA A 136 11.53 -11.82 2.06
N SER A 137 11.86 -12.17 3.29
CA SER A 137 12.37 -11.20 4.26
C SER A 137 13.33 -11.85 5.25
N ASN A 138 14.32 -11.08 5.69
CA ASN A 138 15.19 -11.46 6.80
C ASN A 138 14.48 -11.17 8.12
N ASN A 139 13.61 -12.07 8.56
CA ASN A 139 12.94 -11.96 9.85
C ASN A 139 13.94 -12.24 10.98
N LEU A 140 14.68 -11.22 11.44
CA LEU A 140 15.61 -11.10 12.60
C LEU A 140 16.42 -12.34 13.04
N THR A 141 15.76 -13.48 13.22
CA THR A 141 16.31 -14.80 13.57
C THR A 141 16.50 -15.76 12.38
N ARG A 142 15.81 -15.55 11.24
CA ARG A 142 15.92 -16.39 10.03
C ARG A 142 15.35 -15.73 8.77
N SER A 143 15.81 -16.12 7.61
CA SER A 143 15.13 -15.79 6.35
C SER A 143 13.77 -16.51 6.29
N SER A 144 12.73 -15.77 5.95
CA SER A 144 11.34 -16.24 5.85
C SER A 144 10.84 -15.96 4.43
N ARG A 145 9.98 -16.87 3.93
CA ARG A 145 9.43 -16.81 2.58
C ARG A 145 7.95 -17.15 2.62
N TRP A 146 7.15 -16.42 1.87
CA TRP A 146 5.72 -16.62 1.74
C TRP A 146 5.31 -16.51 0.27
N SER A 147 4.26 -17.24 -0.12
CA SER A 147 3.64 -17.12 -1.42
C SER A 147 2.13 -17.06 -1.25
N PHE A 148 1.47 -16.16 -1.95
CA PHE A 148 0.01 -16.05 -1.95
C PHE A 148 -0.50 -15.55 -3.30
N LEU A 149 -1.76 -15.84 -3.58
CA LEU A 149 -2.46 -15.27 -4.72
C LEU A 149 -3.14 -13.96 -4.30
N ALA A 150 -3.26 -13.03 -5.24
CA ALA A 150 -4.03 -11.79 -5.13
C ALA A 150 -4.65 -11.46 -6.49
N GLY A 151 -5.43 -10.40 -6.61
CA GLY A 151 -5.87 -9.87 -7.90
C GLY A 151 -7.36 -9.63 -8.02
N HIS A 152 -7.86 -9.62 -9.24
CA HIS A 152 -9.25 -9.40 -9.57
C HIS A 152 -9.76 -10.68 -10.23
N SER A 153 -10.18 -11.68 -9.45
CA SER A 153 -10.90 -12.87 -9.95
C SER A 153 -12.29 -12.93 -9.30
N SER A 154 -13.29 -13.44 -10.02
CA SER A 154 -14.65 -13.64 -9.48
C SER A 154 -14.75 -14.88 -8.59
N ASN A 155 -13.99 -15.93 -8.89
CA ASN A 155 -14.03 -17.21 -8.18
C ASN A 155 -12.97 -17.31 -7.08
N GLY A 156 -11.84 -16.62 -7.23
CA GLY A 156 -10.86 -16.51 -6.18
C GLY A 156 -11.34 -15.49 -5.14
N TRP A 157 -11.48 -15.89 -3.87
CA TRP A 157 -11.59 -14.96 -2.74
C TRP A 157 -10.29 -14.16 -2.53
N VAL A 158 -9.60 -13.80 -3.61
CA VAL A 158 -8.36 -13.05 -3.57
C VAL A 158 -8.68 -11.58 -3.46
N PRO A 159 -8.17 -10.89 -2.42
CA PRO A 159 -8.42 -9.48 -2.25
C PRO A 159 -7.76 -8.71 -3.40
N PRO A 160 -8.45 -7.71 -3.95
CA PRO A 160 -7.82 -6.84 -4.93
C PRO A 160 -6.71 -6.02 -4.27
N PRO A 161 -5.77 -5.45 -5.06
CA PRO A 161 -4.56 -4.84 -4.53
C PRO A 161 -4.80 -3.74 -3.48
N PHE A 162 -5.84 -2.93 -3.67
CA PHE A 162 -6.11 -1.79 -2.81
C PHE A 162 -6.67 -2.21 -1.42
N PRO A 163 -7.66 -3.11 -1.31
CA PRO A 163 -8.02 -3.73 -0.03
C PRO A 163 -6.87 -4.49 0.65
N PHE A 164 -5.98 -5.15 -0.11
CA PHE A 164 -4.84 -5.83 0.48
C PHE A 164 -3.85 -4.84 1.13
N ALA A 165 -3.55 -3.72 0.47
CA ALA A 165 -2.74 -2.64 1.04
C ALA A 165 -3.36 -2.02 2.30
N GLN A 166 -4.69 -1.95 2.37
CA GLN A 166 -5.41 -1.49 3.56
C GLN A 166 -5.33 -2.49 4.71
N ALA A 167 -5.50 -3.78 4.43
CA ALA A 167 -5.34 -4.81 5.44
C ALA A 167 -3.92 -4.77 6.03
N ALA A 168 -2.89 -4.63 5.17
CA ALA A 168 -1.52 -4.44 5.61
C ALA A 168 -1.35 -3.19 6.50
N TRP A 169 -1.99 -2.08 6.15
CA TRP A 169 -1.97 -0.87 6.98
C TRP A 169 -2.64 -1.07 8.34
N THR A 170 -3.82 -1.71 8.40
CA THR A 170 -4.48 -2.01 9.68
C THR A 170 -3.65 -2.94 10.56
N ALA A 171 -3.01 -3.96 9.97
CA ALA A 171 -2.14 -4.89 10.68
C ALA A 171 -0.88 -4.18 11.23
N SER A 172 -0.24 -3.35 10.40
CA SER A 172 0.91 -2.53 10.80
C SER A 172 0.56 -1.57 11.94
N THR A 173 -0.59 -0.91 11.85
CA THR A 173 -1.08 0.00 12.90
C THR A 173 -1.32 -0.76 14.20
N THR A 174 -2.01 -1.90 14.14
CA THR A 174 -2.31 -2.72 15.32
C THR A 174 -1.02 -3.19 16.00
N ALA A 175 -0.08 -3.75 15.23
CA ALA A 175 1.21 -4.20 15.74
C ALA A 175 2.03 -3.05 16.37
N THR A 176 1.99 -1.86 15.76
CA THR A 176 2.64 -0.66 16.30
C THR A 176 2.05 -0.27 17.65
N LEU A 177 0.72 -0.21 17.75
CA LEU A 177 0.02 0.14 18.98
C LEU A 177 0.25 -0.90 20.09
N ASP A 178 0.17 -2.19 19.78
CA ASP A 178 0.42 -3.25 20.77
C ASP A 178 1.87 -3.24 21.27
N THR A 179 2.82 -2.83 20.43
CA THR A 179 4.24 -2.72 20.81
C THR A 179 4.51 -1.49 21.69
N LEU A 180 3.95 -0.35 21.32
CA LEU A 180 4.22 0.93 21.99
C LEU A 180 3.32 1.16 23.21
N LEU A 181 2.10 0.63 23.18
CA LEU A 181 1.04 0.72 24.18
C LEU A 181 0.50 -0.69 24.51
N PRO A 182 1.23 -1.56 25.22
CA PRO A 182 0.87 -2.97 25.39
C PRO A 182 -0.44 -3.25 26.12
N GLN A 183 -0.99 -2.26 26.82
CA GLN A 183 -2.29 -2.36 27.51
C GLN A 183 -3.46 -1.88 26.63
N SER A 184 -3.19 -1.50 25.37
CA SER A 184 -4.20 -0.88 24.49
C SER A 184 -5.16 -1.87 23.84
N GLN A 185 -4.75 -3.13 23.63
CA GLN A 185 -5.53 -4.16 22.91
C GLN A 185 -6.20 -3.59 21.66
N ALA A 186 -5.39 -3.01 20.78
CA ALA A 186 -5.91 -2.15 19.73
C ALA A 186 -6.69 -2.93 18.67
N THR A 187 -7.77 -2.33 18.17
CA THR A 187 -8.44 -2.77 16.94
C THR A 187 -8.41 -1.63 15.93
N VAL A 188 -8.21 -1.95 14.65
CA VAL A 188 -8.05 -0.92 13.62
C VAL A 188 -8.96 -1.22 12.44
N GLY A 189 -9.77 -0.24 12.06
CA GLY A 189 -10.59 -0.24 10.85
C GLY A 189 -10.29 0.98 9.97
N LEU A 190 -10.60 0.86 8.68
CA LEU A 190 -10.43 1.96 7.72
C LEU A 190 -11.76 2.23 7.02
N VAL A 191 -12.13 3.50 6.97
CA VAL A 191 -13.25 4.03 6.17
C VAL A 191 -12.65 4.96 5.14
N MET A 192 -12.96 4.73 3.88
CA MET A 192 -12.41 5.52 2.79
C MET A 192 -13.50 6.30 2.09
N ASP A 193 -13.18 7.53 1.74
CA ASP A 193 -14.03 8.30 0.87
C ASP A 193 -14.05 7.69 -0.54
N PRO A 194 -15.16 7.89 -1.28
CA PRO A 194 -15.20 7.52 -2.69
C PRO A 194 -14.02 8.16 -3.44
N ALA A 195 -13.22 7.33 -4.10
CA ALA A 195 -12.24 7.83 -5.03
C ALA A 195 -12.95 8.28 -6.32
N GLY A 196 -12.53 9.42 -6.87
CA GLY A 196 -13.06 9.95 -8.12
C GLY A 196 -13.14 8.90 -9.25
N GLY A 197 -14.06 9.11 -10.19
CA GLY A 197 -14.36 8.13 -11.24
C GLY A 197 -13.17 7.85 -12.18
N ARG A 198 -13.24 6.74 -12.93
CA ARG A 198 -12.19 6.26 -13.83
C ARG A 198 -11.61 7.35 -14.75
N GLY A 199 -12.48 8.19 -15.34
CA GLY A 199 -12.07 9.27 -16.24
C GLY A 199 -11.25 10.35 -15.54
N GLN A 200 -11.59 10.66 -14.28
CA GLN A 200 -10.85 11.62 -13.46
C GLN A 200 -9.46 11.08 -13.09
N SER A 201 -9.33 9.80 -12.72
CA SER A 201 -8.03 9.20 -12.43
C SER A 201 -7.10 9.21 -13.65
N GLN A 202 -7.63 8.92 -14.85
CA GLN A 202 -6.84 8.96 -16.09
C GLN A 202 -6.46 10.39 -16.49
N GLY A 203 -7.38 11.35 -16.35
CA GLY A 203 -7.09 12.77 -16.57
C GLY A 203 -6.02 13.28 -15.61
N ASN A 204 -6.08 12.89 -14.33
CA ASN A 204 -5.05 13.21 -13.35
C ASN A 204 -3.70 12.61 -13.72
N ALA A 205 -3.64 11.33 -14.08
CA ALA A 205 -2.41 10.69 -14.52
C ALA A 205 -1.81 11.36 -15.76
N ALA A 206 -2.63 11.75 -16.74
CA ALA A 206 -2.19 12.48 -17.92
C ALA A 206 -1.66 13.89 -17.60
N ALA A 207 -2.25 14.55 -16.61
CA ALA A 207 -1.82 15.87 -16.13
C ALA A 207 -0.71 15.83 -15.07
N GLY A 208 -0.19 14.64 -14.76
CA GLY A 208 0.81 14.45 -13.71
C GLY A 208 0.32 14.73 -12.28
N LYS A 209 -1.00 14.74 -12.07
CA LYS A 209 -1.64 15.02 -10.78
C LYS A 209 -1.75 13.76 -9.92
N ILE A 210 -1.39 13.91 -8.65
CA ILE A 210 -1.57 12.87 -7.65
C ILE A 210 -3.04 12.83 -7.23
N GLY A 211 -3.64 11.63 -7.26
CA GLY A 211 -5.02 11.44 -6.83
C GLY A 211 -5.08 11.33 -5.31
N GLU A 212 -5.37 12.44 -4.64
CA GLU A 212 -5.55 12.44 -3.19
C GLU A 212 -6.77 11.61 -2.76
N ARG A 213 -6.64 10.89 -1.64
CA ARG A 213 -7.73 10.15 -1.00
C ARG A 213 -7.79 10.48 0.47
N ASN A 214 -8.99 10.72 0.98
CA ASN A 214 -9.21 10.82 2.41
C ASN A 214 -9.54 9.43 2.97
N ILE A 215 -8.89 9.08 4.06
CA ILE A 215 -9.14 7.85 4.80
C ILE A 215 -9.31 8.22 6.26
N ARG A 216 -10.41 7.78 6.86
CA ARG A 216 -10.63 7.78 8.29
C ARG A 216 -10.19 6.43 8.85
N ARG A 217 -9.17 6.44 9.71
CA ARG A 217 -8.74 5.27 10.47
C ARG A 217 -9.41 5.28 11.83
N ILE A 218 -10.20 4.25 12.10
CA ILE A 218 -10.92 4.08 13.37
C ILE A 218 -10.10 3.13 14.22
N VAL A 219 -9.62 3.60 15.37
CA VAL A 219 -8.81 2.83 16.31
C VAL A 219 -9.61 2.59 17.58
N GLY A 220 -10.00 1.34 17.83
CA GLY A 220 -10.56 0.92 19.10
C GLY A 220 -9.46 0.64 20.11
N ILE A 221 -9.56 1.18 21.31
CA ILE A 221 -8.56 1.06 22.39
C ILE A 221 -9.26 0.64 23.70
N ALA A 222 -8.66 -0.29 24.43
CA ALA A 222 -9.14 -0.70 25.74
C ALA A 222 -9.00 0.40 26.81
N GLY A 223 -9.85 0.35 27.83
CA GLY A 223 -9.81 1.31 28.95
C GLY A 223 -10.44 2.67 28.62
N SER A 224 -9.79 3.77 29.03
CA SER A 224 -10.30 5.13 28.93
C SER A 224 -9.21 6.15 28.56
N PRO A 225 -9.56 7.42 28.27
CA PRO A 225 -8.58 8.48 28.01
C PRO A 225 -7.57 8.69 29.16
N GLN A 226 -7.88 8.29 30.39
CA GLN A 226 -6.95 8.39 31.52
C GLN A 226 -5.89 7.27 31.51
N THR A 227 -6.24 6.07 31.04
CA THR A 227 -5.31 4.93 30.97
C THR A 227 -4.54 4.90 29.67
N ASN A 228 -5.17 5.32 28.57
CA ASN A 228 -4.58 5.42 27.24
C ASN A 228 -4.87 6.83 26.68
N PRO A 229 -4.04 7.85 27.01
CA PRO A 229 -4.25 9.22 26.55
C PRO A 229 -4.16 9.36 25.02
N VAL A 230 -4.96 10.26 24.45
CA VAL A 230 -5.02 10.50 23.00
C VAL A 230 -3.67 10.94 22.44
N GLU A 231 -2.88 11.65 23.24
CA GLU A 231 -1.55 12.13 22.86
C GLU A 231 -0.56 10.96 22.72
N ALA A 232 -0.61 9.98 23.63
CA ALA A 232 0.24 8.80 23.58
C ALA A 232 -0.13 7.89 22.40
N ILE A 233 -1.43 7.72 22.14
CA ILE A 233 -1.92 7.01 20.97
C ILE A 233 -1.51 7.74 19.70
N GLY A 234 -1.69 9.06 19.64
CA GLY A 234 -1.30 9.87 18.49
C GLY A 234 0.19 9.76 18.19
N ALA A 235 1.05 9.87 19.19
CA ALA A 235 2.49 9.67 19.04
C ALA A 235 2.83 8.27 18.51
N ALA A 236 2.18 7.22 19.03
CA ALA A 236 2.38 5.85 18.55
C ALA A 236 1.92 5.66 17.08
N LEU A 237 0.81 6.27 16.69
CA LEU A 237 0.30 6.22 15.32
C LEU A 237 1.24 6.90 14.31
N GLN A 238 2.01 7.92 14.72
CA GLN A 238 3.05 8.52 13.87
C GLN A 238 4.23 7.58 13.64
N MET A 239 4.44 6.59 14.51
CA MET A 239 5.52 5.62 14.41
C MET A 239 5.18 4.43 13.49
N ASP A 240 3.93 4.29 13.07
CA ASP A 240 3.51 3.22 12.16
C ASP A 240 4.21 3.39 10.79
N PRO A 241 5.00 2.40 10.32
CA PRO A 241 5.82 2.57 9.12
C PRO A 241 4.99 2.80 7.85
N ILE A 242 3.78 2.24 7.77
CA ILE A 242 2.89 2.47 6.62
C ILE A 242 2.24 3.86 6.70
N THR A 243 1.80 4.32 7.88
CA THR A 243 1.36 5.71 8.08
C THR A 243 2.46 6.71 7.73
N ALA A 244 3.71 6.45 8.13
CA ALA A 244 4.84 7.30 7.77
C ALA A 244 5.02 7.38 6.25
N ALA A 245 4.92 6.24 5.54
CA ALA A 245 4.96 6.23 4.07
C ALA A 245 3.77 6.98 3.43
N TYR A 246 2.56 6.85 3.97
CA TYR A 246 1.38 7.54 3.46
C TYR A 246 1.38 9.06 3.69
N ARG A 247 1.94 9.53 4.82
CA ARG A 247 2.02 10.96 5.16
C ARG A 247 3.23 11.65 4.54
N GLY A 248 4.38 11.00 4.58
CA GLY A 248 5.66 11.58 4.17
C GLY A 248 6.06 11.29 2.73
N ALA A 249 5.28 10.47 2.01
CA ALA A 249 5.73 9.66 0.90
C ALA A 249 6.83 8.67 1.35
N GLY A 250 6.61 7.37 1.19
CA GLY A 250 7.63 6.35 1.43
C GLY A 250 8.89 6.70 0.64
N ILE A 251 10.06 6.36 1.19
CA ILE A 251 11.33 6.72 0.53
C ILE A 251 11.53 5.79 -0.67
N VAL A 252 11.15 6.26 -1.85
CA VAL A 252 11.52 5.61 -3.11
C VAL A 252 13.00 5.88 -3.34
N LEU A 253 13.78 4.82 -3.30
CA LEU A 253 15.21 4.87 -3.55
C LEU A 253 15.50 4.77 -5.04
N ASP A 254 14.71 3.96 -5.74
CA ASP A 254 14.79 3.79 -7.19
C ASP A 254 13.44 3.31 -7.75
N GLU A 255 13.12 3.73 -8.97
CA GLU A 255 11.97 3.25 -9.73
C GLU A 255 12.35 3.07 -11.19
N ILE A 256 12.38 1.82 -11.64
CA ILE A 256 12.71 1.45 -13.02
C ILE A 256 11.49 0.76 -13.63
N THR A 257 11.14 1.19 -14.84
CA THR A 257 10.15 0.49 -15.68
C THR A 257 10.84 0.07 -16.96
N THR A 258 10.96 -1.23 -17.16
CA THR A 258 11.52 -1.87 -18.34
C THR A 258 10.37 -2.36 -19.20
N ILE A 259 10.34 -1.91 -20.46
CA ILE A 259 9.36 -2.34 -21.45
C ILE A 259 10.12 -2.97 -22.60
N GLU A 260 9.90 -4.26 -22.81
CA GLU A 260 10.64 -5.09 -23.75
C GLU A 260 9.72 -5.55 -24.88
N ASN A 261 10.22 -5.42 -26.11
CA ASN A 261 9.59 -6.05 -27.27
C ASN A 261 10.13 -7.46 -27.42
N ILE A 262 9.22 -8.42 -27.59
CA ILE A 262 9.50 -9.84 -27.80
C ILE A 262 8.92 -10.31 -29.13
#